data_AF-A0A164IMB5-F1
#
_entry.id   AF-A0A164IMB5-F1
#
_cell.length_a   1.000
_cell.length_b   1.000
_cell.length_c   1.000
_cell.angle_alpha   90.00
_cell.angle_beta   90.00
_cell.angle_gamma   90.00
#
_symmetry.space_group_name_H-M   'P 1'
#
loop_
_entity.id
_entity.type
_entity.pdbx_description
1 polymer ?
#
loop_
_entity_poly.entity_id
_entity_poly.type
_entity_poly.pdbx_seq_one_letter_code
_entity_poly.pdbx_strand_id
1 'polypeptide(L)'
;QARGQPPDARQHIRATQAKPILERFHTWLQATLRTLSKGSPLSKAIHYALKQWDALVAYVDNGYAELDNNSAERSLRPIALGRKNYLFAGSVAGGQRAAVLYSILGTAKLNSI
;
A
#
# COMPACT_ATOMS: atom_id res chain seq x y z
N GLN A 1 12.72 -9.82 -5.93
CA GLN A 1 13.57 -9.76 -7.16
C GLN A 1 13.37 -8.47 -7.95
N ALA A 2 12.16 -7.88 -8.01
CA ALA A 2 11.95 -6.59 -8.72
C ALA A 2 12.43 -5.34 -7.96
N ARG A 3 12.49 -5.34 -6.62
CA ARG A 3 12.88 -4.17 -5.84
C ARG A 3 14.34 -3.76 -6.15
N GLY A 4 14.57 -2.48 -6.39
CA GLY A 4 15.89 -1.92 -6.76
C GLY A 4 16.18 -1.92 -8.27
N GLN A 5 15.32 -2.50 -9.09
CA GLN A 5 15.42 -2.44 -10.56
C GLN A 5 14.78 -1.16 -11.11
N PRO A 6 15.17 -0.70 -12.32
CA PRO A 6 14.49 0.38 -13.03
C PRO A 6 12.98 0.11 -13.23
N PRO A 7 12.14 1.15 -13.35
CA PRO A 7 10.69 0.99 -13.48
C PRO A 7 10.26 0.03 -14.60
N ASP A 8 10.87 0.15 -15.78
CA ASP A 8 10.52 -0.69 -16.94
C ASP A 8 10.86 -2.17 -16.71
N ALA A 9 12.05 -2.44 -16.13
CA ALA A 9 12.47 -3.79 -15.77
C ALA A 9 11.56 -4.38 -14.68
N ARG A 10 11.13 -3.57 -13.71
CA ARG A 10 10.16 -3.99 -12.68
C ARG A 10 8.84 -4.40 -13.29
N GLN A 11 8.30 -3.57 -14.19
CA GLN A 11 7.04 -3.84 -14.86
C GLN A 11 7.14 -5.13 -15.68
N HIS A 12 8.23 -5.32 -16.43
CA HIS A 12 8.44 -6.54 -17.21
C HIS A 12 8.50 -7.81 -16.33
N ILE A 13 9.25 -7.77 -15.22
CA ILE A 13 9.31 -8.87 -14.25
C ILE A 13 7.93 -9.17 -13.67
N ARG A 14 7.15 -8.14 -13.34
CA ARG A 14 5.81 -8.31 -12.76
C ARG A 14 4.81 -8.86 -13.78
N ALA A 15 4.87 -8.39 -15.02
CA ALA A 15 4.03 -8.89 -16.11
C ALA A 15 4.28 -10.39 -16.38
N THR A 16 5.54 -10.84 -16.30
CA THR A 16 5.91 -12.24 -16.57
C THR A 16 5.71 -13.17 -15.38
N GLN A 17 5.92 -12.68 -14.16
CA GLN A 17 5.90 -13.53 -12.95
C GLN A 17 4.65 -13.33 -12.10
N ALA A 18 4.31 -12.07 -11.77
CA ALA A 18 3.24 -11.77 -10.80
C ALA A 18 1.85 -11.85 -11.42
N LYS A 19 1.68 -11.30 -12.63
CA LYS A 19 0.40 -11.28 -13.36
C LYS A 19 -0.26 -12.66 -13.48
N PRO A 20 0.41 -13.73 -13.97
CA PRO A 20 -0.24 -15.04 -14.10
C PRO A 20 -0.64 -15.65 -12.75
N ILE A 21 0.09 -15.35 -11.68
CA ILE A 21 -0.25 -15.81 -10.33
C ILE A 21 -1.51 -15.08 -9.82
N LEU A 22 -1.58 -13.77 -10.04
CA LEU A 22 -2.72 -12.95 -9.65
C LEU A 22 -3.98 -13.34 -10.43
N GLU A 23 -3.87 -13.60 -11.74
CA GLU A 23 -4.99 -14.08 -12.56
C GLU A 23 -5.52 -15.42 -12.04
N ARG A 24 -4.62 -16.38 -11.78
CA ARG A 24 -5.00 -17.68 -11.20
C ARG A 24 -5.65 -17.52 -9.82
N PHE A 25 -5.13 -16.61 -9.00
CA PHE A 25 -5.70 -16.31 -7.69
C PHE A 25 -7.09 -15.67 -7.79
N HIS A 26 -7.30 -14.76 -8.76
CA HIS A 26 -8.59 -14.16 -9.04
C HIS A 26 -9.64 -15.20 -9.40
N THR A 27 -9.30 -16.09 -10.35
CA THR A 27 -10.18 -17.19 -10.75
C THR A 27 -10.49 -18.09 -9.57
N TRP A 28 -9.49 -18.41 -8.75
CA TRP A 28 -9.68 -19.21 -7.54
C TRP A 28 -10.63 -18.51 -6.55
N LEU A 29 -10.44 -17.23 -6.26
CA LEU A 29 -11.33 -16.46 -5.37
C LEU A 29 -12.78 -16.48 -5.86
N GLN A 30 -13.01 -16.25 -7.15
CA GLN A 30 -14.33 -16.28 -7.75
C GLN A 30 -14.98 -17.67 -7.67
N ALA A 31 -14.21 -18.73 -7.91
CA ALA A 31 -14.69 -20.11 -7.82
C ALA A 31 -15.01 -20.48 -6.36
N THR A 32 -14.11 -20.19 -5.43
CA THR A 32 -14.32 -20.42 -3.99
C THR A 32 -15.52 -19.65 -3.46
N LEU A 33 -15.76 -18.43 -3.93
CA LEU A 33 -16.92 -17.66 -3.48
C LEU A 33 -18.25 -18.34 -3.78
N ARG A 34 -18.35 -19.07 -4.91
CA ARG A 34 -19.55 -19.82 -5.31
C ARG A 34 -19.84 -21.02 -4.42
N THR A 35 -18.83 -21.55 -3.74
CA THR A 35 -18.97 -22.72 -2.85
C THR A 35 -19.28 -22.33 -1.41
N LEU A 36 -19.22 -21.04 -1.07
CA LEU A 36 -19.38 -20.55 0.30
C LEU A 36 -20.81 -20.09 0.58
N SER A 37 -21.25 -20.29 1.81
CA SER A 37 -22.51 -19.71 2.28
C SER A 37 -22.44 -18.18 2.31
N LYS A 38 -23.53 -17.54 1.90
CA LYS A 38 -23.67 -16.08 1.94
C LYS A 38 -23.49 -15.59 3.38
N GLY A 39 -22.54 -14.68 3.59
CA GLY A 39 -22.33 -14.02 4.88
C GLY A 39 -21.32 -14.70 5.81
N SER A 40 -20.76 -15.86 5.43
CA SER A 40 -19.62 -16.45 6.16
C SER A 40 -18.43 -15.48 6.24
N PRO A 41 -17.61 -15.52 7.31
CA PRO A 41 -16.45 -14.63 7.44
C PRO A 41 -15.51 -14.68 6.23
N LEU A 42 -15.28 -15.89 5.68
CA LEU A 42 -14.46 -16.07 4.49
C LEU A 42 -15.13 -15.46 3.24
N SER A 43 -16.45 -15.64 3.05
CA SER A 43 -17.15 -15.01 1.91
C SER A 43 -17.06 -13.49 1.96
N LYS A 44 -17.10 -12.87 3.15
CA LYS A 44 -16.93 -11.43 3.35
C LYS A 44 -15.52 -10.97 3.00
N ALA A 45 -14.51 -11.73 3.43
CA ALA A 45 -13.10 -11.44 3.11
C ALA A 45 -12.84 -11.53 1.60
N ILE A 46 -13.34 -12.57 0.92
CA ILE A 46 -13.21 -12.73 -0.53
C ILE A 46 -13.93 -11.61 -1.28
N HIS A 47 -15.16 -11.25 -0.88
CA HIS A 47 -15.86 -10.10 -1.48
C HIS A 47 -15.07 -8.81 -1.33
N TYR A 48 -14.48 -8.57 -0.16
CA TYR A 48 -13.64 -7.39 0.06
C TYR A 48 -12.42 -7.39 -0.87
N ALA A 49 -11.72 -8.52 -0.97
CA ALA A 49 -10.56 -8.65 -1.86
C ALA A 49 -10.94 -8.42 -3.33
N LEU A 50 -12.04 -9.03 -3.81
CA LEU A 50 -12.53 -8.85 -5.17
C LEU A 50 -12.99 -7.41 -5.44
N LYS A 51 -13.61 -6.74 -4.46
CA LYS A 51 -13.99 -5.32 -4.56
C LYS A 51 -12.77 -4.40 -4.71
N GLN A 52 -11.63 -4.78 -4.12
CA GLN A 52 -10.39 -4.02 -4.17
C GLN A 52 -9.42 -4.52 -5.26
N TRP A 53 -9.87 -5.40 -6.15
CA TRP A 53 -8.98 -6.13 -7.05
C TRP A 53 -8.14 -5.21 -7.94
N ASP A 54 -8.76 -4.22 -8.58
CA ASP A 54 -8.06 -3.28 -9.47
C ASP A 54 -6.95 -2.53 -8.74
N ALA A 55 -7.21 -2.08 -7.51
CA ALA A 55 -6.21 -1.43 -6.67
C ALA A 55 -5.10 -2.40 -6.23
N LEU A 56 -5.46 -3.65 -5.90
CA LEU A 56 -4.51 -4.69 -5.48
C LEU A 56 -3.50 -5.04 -6.58
N VAL A 57 -3.93 -5.04 -7.85
CA VAL A 57 -3.09 -5.44 -8.98
C VAL A 57 -2.45 -4.27 -9.72
N ALA A 58 -2.81 -3.02 -9.42
CA ALA A 58 -2.31 -1.82 -10.09
C ALA A 58 -0.77 -1.72 -10.14
N TYR A 59 -0.05 -2.27 -9.15
CA TYR A 59 1.41 -2.26 -9.12
C TYR A 59 2.06 -3.11 -10.23
N VAL A 60 1.32 -4.05 -10.81
CA VAL A 60 1.83 -4.96 -11.85
C VAL A 60 2.17 -4.17 -13.10
N ASP A 61 1.27 -3.27 -13.49
CA ASP A 61 1.39 -2.45 -14.70
C ASP A 61 2.10 -1.12 -14.43
N ASN A 62 2.39 -0.79 -13.17
CA ASN A 62 3.08 0.43 -12.78
C ASN A 62 4.48 0.12 -12.19
N GLY A 63 5.51 0.33 -13.01
CA GLY A 63 6.91 0.18 -12.61
C GLY A 63 7.33 1.02 -11.40
N TYR A 64 6.70 2.18 -11.17
CA TYR A 64 7.01 3.08 -10.05
C TYR A 64 6.34 2.68 -8.74
N ALA A 65 5.19 2.00 -8.81
CA ALA A 65 4.45 1.58 -7.62
C ALA A 65 5.17 0.44 -6.90
N GLU A 66 5.36 0.57 -5.58
CA GLU A 66 5.73 -0.56 -4.72
C GLU A 66 4.56 -1.52 -4.56
N LEU A 67 4.87 -2.79 -4.30
CA LEU A 67 3.87 -3.83 -3.98
C LEU A 67 3.16 -3.55 -2.65
N ASP A 68 3.88 -2.93 -1.72
CA ASP A 68 3.45 -2.68 -0.36
C ASP A 68 3.64 -1.20 0.00
N ASN A 69 2.88 -0.74 0.98
CA ASN A 69 2.95 0.62 1.50
C ASN A 69 3.96 0.75 2.66
N ASN A 70 4.79 -0.27 2.94
CA ASN A 70 5.62 -0.29 4.16
C ASN A 70 6.57 0.90 4.22
N SER A 71 7.07 1.36 3.06
CA SER A 71 7.92 2.56 3.01
C SER A 71 7.18 3.80 3.50
N ALA A 72 5.93 3.98 3.05
CA ALA A 72 5.09 5.09 3.48
C ALA A 72 4.74 4.98 4.98
N GLU A 73 4.35 3.78 5.45
CA GLU A 73 4.05 3.55 6.85
C GLU A 73 5.26 3.80 7.78
N ARG A 74 6.45 3.36 7.36
CA ARG A 74 7.70 3.63 8.10
C ARG A 74 7.99 5.13 8.19
N SER A 75 7.77 5.87 7.11
CA SER A 75 7.93 7.33 7.09
C SER A 75 6.92 8.05 8.00
N LEU A 76 5.71 7.50 8.15
CA LEU A 76 4.67 8.05 9.04
C LEU A 76 4.80 7.61 10.50
N ARG A 77 5.58 6.56 10.79
CA ARG A 77 5.76 6.02 12.14
C ARG A 77 6.20 7.06 13.18
N PRO A 78 7.13 8.00 12.90
CA PRO A 78 7.50 9.05 13.85
C PRO A 78 6.32 9.95 14.23
N ILE A 79 5.44 10.27 13.28
CA ILE A 79 4.23 11.08 13.53
C ILE A 79 3.25 10.30 14.41
N ALA A 80 3.04 9.01 14.09
CA ALA A 80 2.14 8.15 14.86
C ALA A 80 2.62 7.91 16.31
N LEU A 81 3.93 7.89 16.54
CA LEU A 81 4.52 7.82 17.88
C LEU A 81 4.45 9.17 18.60
N GLY A 82 4.83 10.24 17.91
CA GLY A 82 4.88 11.59 18.46
C GLY A 82 3.51 12.15 18.84
N ARG A 83 2.42 11.72 18.20
CA ARG A 83 1.05 12.19 18.51
C ARG A 83 0.66 12.05 19.98
N LYS A 84 1.21 11.06 20.70
CA LYS A 84 0.97 10.87 22.14
C LYS A 84 1.66 11.94 23.00
N ASN A 85 2.68 12.61 22.46
CA ASN A 85 3.50 13.60 23.13
C ASN A 85 3.20 15.04 22.66
N TYR A 86 2.34 15.23 21.64
CA TYR A 86 1.96 16.56 21.16
C TYR A 86 0.88 17.16 22.07
N LEU A 87 1.29 17.68 23.22
CA LEU A 87 0.40 18.33 24.19
C LEU A 87 -0.33 19.59 23.64
N PHE A 88 0.07 20.09 22.46
CA PHE A 88 -0.44 21.31 21.85
C PHE A 88 -1.03 21.11 20.43
N ALA A 89 -1.01 19.90 19.89
CA ALA A 89 -1.58 19.61 18.57
C ALA A 89 -3.07 19.25 18.68
N GLY A 90 -3.88 20.21 19.16
CA GLY A 90 -5.33 20.05 19.32
C GLY A 90 -6.18 20.72 18.23
N SER A 91 -5.55 21.46 17.30
CA SER A 91 -6.26 22.23 16.26
C SER A 91 -5.80 21.86 14.85
N VAL A 92 -6.67 22.08 13.86
CA VAL A 92 -6.36 21.88 12.43
C VAL A 92 -5.12 22.69 12.03
N ALA A 93 -5.03 23.95 12.47
CA ALA A 93 -3.88 24.81 12.21
C ALA A 93 -2.57 24.24 12.82
N GLY A 94 -2.63 23.66 14.02
CA GLY A 94 -1.51 22.96 14.63
C GLY A 94 -1.07 21.73 13.82
N GLY A 95 -2.05 20.95 13.33
CA GLY A 95 -1.79 19.81 12.44
C GLY A 95 -1.13 20.22 11.12
N GLN A 96 -1.57 21.31 10.49
CA GLN A 96 -0.97 21.84 9.27
C GLN A 96 0.49 22.27 9.49
N ARG A 97 0.78 22.99 10.58
CA ARG A 97 2.15 23.39 10.92
C ARG A 97 3.05 22.17 11.16
N ALA A 98 2.56 21.17 11.88
CA ALA A 98 3.28 19.92 12.08
C ALA A 98 3.56 19.21 10.74
N ALA A 99 2.59 19.14 9.83
CA ALA A 99 2.75 18.53 8.53
C ALA A 99 3.84 19.22 7.68
N VAL A 100 3.89 20.56 7.70
CA VAL A 100 4.96 21.32 7.02
C VAL A 100 6.33 20.96 7.60
N LEU A 101 6.48 20.97 8.93
CA LEU A 101 7.75 20.63 9.59
C LEU A 101 8.19 19.20 9.29
N TYR A 102 7.29 18.21 9.40
CA TYR A 102 7.59 16.82 9.06
C TYR A 102 7.97 16.63 7.59
N SER A 103 7.38 17.41 6.68
CA SER A 103 7.71 17.37 5.25
C SER A 103 9.13 17.89 4.99
N ILE A 104 9.51 19.00 5.62
CA ILE A 104 10.86 19.57 5.50
C ILE A 104 11.90 18.59 6.08
N LEU A 105 11.67 18.09 7.29
CA LEU A 105 12.56 17.12 7.94
C LEU A 105 12.67 15.82 7.16
N GLY A 106 11.56 15.31 6.62
CA GLY A 106 11.54 14.13 5.77
C GLY A 106 12.37 14.34 4.50
N THR A 107 12.25 15.51 3.87
CA THR A 107 13.02 15.86 2.67
C THR A 107 14.51 15.97 2.96
N ALA A 108 14.90 16.64 4.05
CA ALA A 108 16.31 16.73 4.48
C ALA A 108 16.92 15.34 4.68
N LYS A 109 16.21 14.47 5.42
CA LYS A 109 16.63 13.09 5.67
C LYS A 109 16.79 12.27 4.38
N LEU A 110 15.89 12.43 3.40
CA LEU A 110 15.99 11.74 2.10
C LEU A 110 17.21 12.20 1.28
N ASN A 111 17.69 13.42 1.52
CA ASN A 111 18.87 14.00 0.87
C ASN A 111 20.16 13.87 1.71
N SER A 112 20.12 13.11 2.81
CA SER A 112 21.27 12.92 3.73
C SER A 112 21.80 14.22 4.35
N ILE A 113 20.90 15.17 4.63
CA ILE A 113 21.16 16.41 5.38
C ILE A 113 20.80 16.21 6.86
#